data_AF-H8ZBZ2-F1
#
_entry.id   AF-H8ZBZ2-F1
#
_cell.length_a   1.000
_cell.length_b   1.000
_cell.length_c   1.000
_cell.angle_alpha   90.00
_cell.angle_beta   90.00
_cell.angle_gamma   90.00
#
_symmetry.space_group_name_H-M   'P 1'
#
loop_
_entity.id
_entity.type
_entity.pdbx_description
1 polymer ?
#
loop_
_entity_poly.entity_id
_entity_poly.type
_entity_poly.pdbx_seq_one_letter_code
_entity_poly.pdbx_strand_id
1 'polypeptide(L)'
;MDQLIKTAKGTRDYFGRDKIVLDRIIQEVQEIYQKRGGVSLDTPTFEIKSILMNKYGEDSKLIYDLADQGGEICALRYDLTVPLARHLAMTKTVKMKRYHTAKVFRRDQPALSKGRYREFYQSDFDIVGEYAHMAADAEIVSTACSILENFSKDVPADRNALYIRINHKKLVDSLMEVCGVDKSLAGPIGSAIDKLDKLPWEEVAEEMRKKGATEEAVEGIKEFIQIKGSFNVLSVLKEKSIGQTESGKEALA
;
A
#
# COMPACT_ATOMS: atom_id res chain seq x y z
N MET A 1 17.36 33.71 23.62
CA MET A 1 16.76 33.23 22.36
C MET A 1 15.56 32.40 22.81
N ASP A 2 14.34 32.90 22.67
CA ASP A 2 13.16 32.16 23.12
C ASP A 2 12.98 30.93 22.23
N GLN A 3 13.24 29.75 22.81
CA GLN A 3 13.10 28.50 22.11
C GLN A 3 11.62 28.21 21.96
N LEU A 4 11.15 28.16 20.71
CA LEU A 4 9.78 27.78 20.39
C LEU A 4 9.56 26.30 20.78
N ILE A 5 8.81 26.07 21.86
CA ILE A 5 8.49 24.73 22.36
C ILE A 5 7.36 24.15 21.49
N LYS A 6 7.70 23.21 20.62
CA LYS A 6 6.76 22.48 19.77
C LYS A 6 7.34 21.14 19.32
N THR A 7 6.46 20.23 18.90
CA THR A 7 6.88 19.03 18.16
C THR A 7 7.36 19.38 16.75
N ALA A 8 8.10 18.45 16.13
CA ALA A 8 8.48 18.60 14.73
C ALA A 8 7.23 18.72 13.82
N LYS A 9 7.34 19.46 12.72
CA LYS A 9 6.24 19.63 11.78
C LYS A 9 5.74 18.25 11.31
N GLY A 10 4.45 17.99 11.47
CA GLY A 10 3.81 16.74 11.04
C GLY A 10 3.95 15.59 12.03
N THR A 11 4.43 15.82 13.26
CA THR A 11 4.44 14.84 14.35
C THR A 11 3.57 15.30 15.51
N ARG A 12 3.19 14.37 16.40
CA ARG A 12 2.37 14.65 17.58
C ARG A 12 2.73 13.71 18.72
N ASP A 13 2.47 14.16 19.93
CA ASP A 13 2.49 13.31 21.11
C ASP A 13 1.15 12.56 21.23
N TYR A 14 1.19 11.34 21.76
CA TYR A 14 0.00 10.59 22.15
C TYR A 14 -0.11 10.64 23.68
N PHE A 15 -1.22 11.17 24.20
CA PHE A 15 -1.45 11.29 25.64
C PHE A 15 -2.92 11.05 25.99
N GLY A 16 -3.18 10.62 27.22
CA GLY A 16 -4.53 10.41 27.74
C GLY A 16 -5.34 9.44 26.88
N ARG A 17 -6.55 9.86 26.50
CA ARG A 17 -7.49 9.04 25.72
C ARG A 17 -6.91 8.54 24.40
N ASP A 18 -6.15 9.37 23.69
CA ASP A 18 -5.60 9.01 22.38
C ASP A 18 -4.59 7.85 22.50
N LYS A 19 -3.79 7.84 23.56
CA LYS A 19 -2.83 6.75 23.82
C LYS A 19 -3.55 5.46 24.22
N ILE A 20 -4.57 5.55 25.08
CA ILE A 20 -5.38 4.40 25.48
C ILE A 20 -6.04 3.74 24.27
N VAL A 21 -6.62 4.55 23.37
CA VAL A 21 -7.25 4.05 22.15
C VAL A 21 -6.21 3.42 21.21
N LEU A 22 -5.07 4.08 21.01
CA LEU A 22 -3.99 3.55 20.18
C LEU A 22 -3.49 2.19 20.69
N ASP A 23 -3.27 2.06 22.00
CA ASP A 23 -2.78 0.82 22.61
C ASP A 23 -3.77 -0.33 22.45
N ARG A 24 -5.06 -0.05 22.66
CA ARG A 24 -6.14 -1.03 22.43
C ARG A 24 -6.14 -1.51 20.98
N ILE A 25 -6.09 -0.60 20.02
CA ILE A 25 -6.10 -0.93 18.60
C ILE A 25 -4.89 -1.80 18.25
N ILE A 26 -3.68 -1.39 18.67
CA ILE A 26 -2.45 -2.15 18.41
C ILE A 26 -2.55 -3.56 19.01
N GLN A 27 -3.00 -3.67 20.26
CA GLN A 27 -3.13 -4.97 20.93
C GLN A 27 -4.10 -5.89 20.20
N GLU A 28 -5.34 -5.43 19.94
CA GLU A 28 -6.37 -6.27 19.31
C GLU A 28 -5.97 -6.70 17.89
N VAL A 29 -5.31 -5.82 17.13
CA VAL A 29 -4.77 -6.16 15.80
C VAL A 29 -3.67 -7.22 15.91
N GLN A 30 -2.73 -7.06 16.86
CA GLN A 30 -1.65 -8.03 17.06
C GLN A 30 -2.17 -9.40 17.53
N GLU A 31 -3.19 -9.43 18.40
CA GLU A 31 -3.83 -10.68 18.81
C GLU A 31 -4.45 -11.43 17.62
N ILE A 32 -5.03 -10.71 16.64
CA ILE A 32 -5.54 -11.32 15.40
C ILE A 32 -4.38 -11.92 14.60
N TYR A 33 -3.27 -11.20 14.43
CA TYR A 33 -2.09 -11.74 13.73
C TYR A 33 -1.52 -12.98 14.42
N GLN A 34 -1.43 -12.97 15.75
CA GLN A 34 -0.95 -14.12 16.53
C GLN A 34 -1.87 -15.34 16.37
N LYS A 35 -3.19 -15.15 16.38
CA LYS A 35 -4.17 -16.22 16.09
C LYS A 35 -4.02 -16.81 14.69
N ARG A 36 -3.50 -16.03 13.73
CA ARG A 36 -3.16 -16.49 12.37
C ARG A 36 -1.77 -17.15 12.28
N GLY A 37 -1.05 -17.27 13.40
CA GLY A 37 0.30 -17.84 13.45
C GLY A 37 1.41 -16.85 13.07
N GLY A 38 1.12 -15.55 13.07
CA GLY A 38 2.12 -14.51 12.85
C GLY A 38 3.08 -14.38 14.03
N VAL A 39 4.37 -14.30 13.73
CA VAL A 39 5.43 -14.02 14.71
C VAL A 39 5.80 -12.53 14.65
N SER A 40 5.99 -11.90 15.81
CA SER A 40 6.43 -10.51 15.85
C SER A 40 7.84 -10.37 15.30
N LEU A 41 8.03 -9.44 14.37
CA LEU A 41 9.34 -8.95 13.95
C LEU A 41 9.43 -7.48 14.37
N ASP A 42 10.61 -7.07 14.85
CA ASP A 42 10.96 -5.66 14.96
C ASP A 42 12.30 -5.41 14.27
N THR A 43 12.42 -4.26 13.63
CA THR A 43 13.63 -3.85 12.92
C THR A 43 14.06 -2.47 13.43
N PRO A 44 15.35 -2.10 13.27
CA PRO A 44 15.80 -0.76 13.59
C PRO A 44 14.96 0.33 12.93
N THR A 45 14.82 1.47 13.61
CA THR A 45 14.05 2.63 13.12
C THR A 45 14.69 3.26 11.88
N PHE A 46 16.01 3.16 11.74
CA PHE A 46 16.77 3.60 10.59
C PHE A 46 17.46 2.40 9.91
N GLU A 47 17.63 2.50 8.61
CA GLU A 47 18.32 1.51 7.78
C GLU A 47 19.49 2.20 7.07
N ILE A 48 20.45 1.41 6.56
CA ILE A 48 21.47 1.93 5.65
C ILE A 48 20.75 2.55 4.44
N LYS A 49 21.07 3.79 4.11
CA LYS A 49 20.34 4.57 3.08
C LYS A 49 20.23 3.83 1.76
N SER A 50 21.29 3.17 1.32
CA SER A 50 21.32 2.41 0.06
C SER A 50 20.29 1.27 0.00
N ILE A 51 19.86 0.73 1.14
CA ILE A 51 18.81 -0.31 1.22
C ILE A 51 17.44 0.28 0.85
N LEU A 52 17.19 1.55 1.18
CA LEU A 52 15.93 2.25 0.92
C LEU A 52 15.88 2.89 -0.48
N MET A 53 17.02 3.06 -1.15
CA MET A 53 17.09 3.73 -2.45
C MET A 53 16.46 2.90 -3.58
N ASN A 54 15.83 3.59 -4.53
CA ASN A 54 15.22 3.03 -5.74
C ASN A 54 14.09 2.01 -5.49
N LYS A 55 13.51 1.98 -4.28
CA LYS A 55 12.38 1.09 -3.94
C LYS A 55 11.02 1.76 -4.09
N TYR A 56 10.98 3.09 -4.04
CA TYR A 56 9.74 3.86 -3.94
C TYR A 56 9.48 4.79 -5.14
N GLY A 57 10.22 4.61 -6.24
CA GLY A 57 10.11 5.51 -7.41
C GLY A 57 10.32 6.98 -7.02
N GLU A 58 9.39 7.84 -7.44
CA GLU A 58 9.43 9.28 -7.13
C GLU A 58 9.36 9.59 -5.62
N ASP A 59 8.79 8.70 -4.82
CA ASP A 59 8.64 8.91 -3.37
C ASP A 59 9.95 8.73 -2.61
N SER A 60 11.00 8.22 -3.25
CA SER A 60 12.34 8.12 -2.64
C SER A 60 12.87 9.49 -2.17
N LYS A 61 12.42 10.59 -2.78
CA LYS A 61 12.77 11.98 -2.38
C LYS A 61 12.19 12.38 -1.02
N LEU A 62 11.22 11.61 -0.51
CA LEU A 62 10.50 11.88 0.73
C LEU A 62 11.12 11.17 1.94
N ILE A 63 12.25 10.49 1.78
CA ILE A 63 12.96 9.81 2.86
C ILE A 63 13.66 10.84 3.77
N TYR A 64 13.66 10.58 5.09
CA TYR A 64 14.43 11.32 6.08
C TYR A 64 15.85 10.77 6.18
N ASP A 65 16.83 11.51 5.68
CA ASP A 65 18.24 11.21 5.89
C ASP A 65 18.69 11.60 7.30
N LEU A 66 19.56 10.78 7.89
CA LEU A 66 20.31 11.16 9.08
C LEU A 66 21.52 12.01 8.67
N ALA A 67 21.97 12.88 9.57
CA ALA A 67 23.19 13.65 9.36
C ALA A 67 24.40 12.71 9.29
N ASP A 68 25.35 13.00 8.40
CA ASP A 68 26.63 12.31 8.38
C ASP A 68 27.47 12.74 9.59
N GLN A 69 27.90 11.75 10.37
CA GLN A 69 28.72 11.92 11.57
C GLN A 69 30.00 11.07 11.51
N GLY A 70 30.45 10.67 10.30
CA GLY A 70 31.68 9.91 10.10
C GLY A 70 31.50 8.38 10.13
N GLY A 71 30.30 7.89 9.82
CA GLY A 71 29.94 6.48 9.87
C GLY A 71 29.07 6.04 8.67
N GLU A 72 28.24 5.02 8.87
CA GLU A 72 27.30 4.56 7.85
C GLU A 72 26.27 5.65 7.52
N ILE A 73 26.00 5.83 6.22
CA ILE A 73 24.98 6.76 5.77
C ILE A 73 23.61 6.11 5.96
N CYS A 74 22.86 6.58 6.94
CA CYS A 74 21.58 6.01 7.35
C CYS A 74 20.40 6.94 7.02
N ALA A 75 19.22 6.34 6.94
CA ALA A 75 17.96 7.04 6.76
C ALA A 75 16.83 6.36 7.55
N LEU A 76 15.83 7.12 7.97
CA LEU A 76 14.64 6.57 8.64
C LEU A 76 13.84 5.69 7.68
N ARG A 77 13.29 4.58 8.18
CA ARG A 77 12.45 3.68 7.38
C ARG A 77 11.19 4.38 6.86
N TYR A 78 10.92 4.19 5.56
CA TYR A 78 9.76 4.76 4.86
C TYR A 78 8.50 3.88 5.00
N ASP A 79 8.72 2.57 5.11
CA ASP A 79 7.72 1.53 5.36
C ASP A 79 8.31 0.41 6.25
N LEU A 80 7.56 -0.69 6.43
CA LEU A 80 8.02 -1.91 7.12
C LEU A 80 8.39 -3.05 6.16
N THR A 81 7.99 -2.95 4.89
CA THR A 81 8.20 -4.00 3.86
C THR A 81 9.64 -4.06 3.36
N VAL A 82 10.31 -2.92 3.12
CA VAL A 82 11.73 -2.93 2.72
C VAL A 82 12.62 -3.43 3.85
N PRO A 83 12.44 -3.02 5.13
CA PRO A 83 13.11 -3.66 6.27
C PRO A 83 12.87 -5.18 6.37
N LEU A 84 11.66 -5.66 6.06
CA LEU A 84 11.40 -7.10 5.97
C LEU A 84 12.25 -7.75 4.87
N ALA A 85 12.25 -7.22 3.65
CA ALA A 85 13.00 -7.78 2.54
C ALA A 85 14.50 -7.89 2.85
N ARG A 86 15.07 -6.85 3.48
CA ARG A 86 16.43 -6.87 4.00
C ARG A 86 16.61 -7.95 5.07
N HIS A 87 15.67 -8.09 6.02
CA HIS A 87 15.73 -9.12 7.06
C HIS A 87 15.78 -10.53 6.46
N LEU A 88 14.90 -10.83 5.51
CA LEU A 88 14.84 -12.11 4.83
C LEU A 88 16.14 -12.41 4.10
N ALA A 89 16.69 -11.44 3.36
CA ALA A 89 17.95 -11.59 2.63
C ALA A 89 19.14 -11.82 3.59
N MET A 90 19.22 -11.06 4.68
CA MET A 90 20.30 -11.15 5.66
C MET A 90 20.29 -12.49 6.42
N THR A 91 19.09 -12.98 6.78
CA THR A 91 18.91 -14.23 7.53
C THR A 91 18.81 -15.47 6.65
N LYS A 92 18.71 -15.28 5.32
CA LYS A 92 18.41 -16.34 4.34
C LYS A 92 17.11 -17.08 4.66
N THR A 93 16.13 -16.36 5.22
CA THR A 93 14.81 -16.92 5.54
C THR A 93 13.95 -16.96 4.29
N VAL A 94 13.45 -18.15 3.94
CA VAL A 94 12.64 -18.38 2.74
C VAL A 94 11.15 -18.60 3.03
N LYS A 95 10.79 -18.89 4.28
CA LYS A 95 9.40 -19.02 4.75
C LYS A 95 9.21 -18.35 6.08
N MET A 96 8.20 -17.50 6.18
CA MET A 96 7.88 -16.76 7.40
C MET A 96 6.43 -16.30 7.34
N LYS A 97 5.75 -16.26 8.49
CA LYS A 97 4.54 -15.48 8.69
C LYS A 97 4.82 -14.52 9.83
N ARG A 98 4.82 -13.22 9.54
CA ARG A 98 5.21 -12.20 10.51
C ARG A 98 4.16 -11.12 10.64
N TYR A 99 4.19 -10.43 11.77
CA TYR A 99 3.61 -9.10 11.89
C TYR A 99 4.63 -8.10 12.42
N HIS A 100 4.44 -6.82 12.07
CA HIS A 100 5.24 -5.71 12.58
C HIS A 100 4.34 -4.49 12.73
N THR A 101 4.20 -3.97 13.95
CA THR A 101 3.47 -2.73 14.21
C THR A 101 4.44 -1.69 14.73
N ALA A 102 4.78 -0.71 13.91
CA ALA A 102 5.77 0.29 14.29
C ALA A 102 5.59 1.60 13.52
N LYS A 103 6.25 2.66 14.01
CA LYS A 103 6.25 3.97 13.36
C LYS A 103 7.12 3.97 12.09
N VAL A 104 6.66 4.69 11.08
CA VAL A 104 7.38 4.97 9.83
C VAL A 104 7.38 6.47 9.53
N PHE A 105 8.31 6.90 8.67
CA PHE A 105 8.63 8.31 8.49
C PHE A 105 8.62 8.71 7.02
N ARG A 106 7.79 9.70 6.67
CA ARG A 106 7.65 10.22 5.31
C ARG A 106 7.65 11.74 5.34
N ARG A 107 8.52 12.39 4.55
CA ARG A 107 8.63 13.86 4.45
C ARG A 107 7.52 14.53 3.66
N ASP A 108 6.36 13.89 3.60
CA ASP A 108 5.16 14.39 2.97
C ASP A 108 4.80 15.81 3.42
N GLN A 109 4.04 16.52 2.60
CA GLN A 109 3.38 17.74 3.06
C GLN A 109 2.24 17.34 3.99
N PRO A 110 2.33 17.65 5.30
CA PRO A 110 1.34 17.19 6.26
C PRO A 110 0.01 17.91 6.03
N ALA A 111 -1.08 17.17 6.14
CA ALA A 111 -2.46 17.65 6.11
C ALA A 111 -3.18 17.06 7.32
N LEU A 112 -3.00 17.70 8.48
CA LEU A 112 -3.42 17.16 9.78
C LEU A 112 -4.94 16.94 9.85
N SER A 113 -5.73 17.82 9.22
CA SER A 113 -7.19 17.67 9.10
C SER A 113 -7.62 16.43 8.29
N LYS A 114 -6.72 15.88 7.48
CA LYS A 114 -6.93 14.67 6.68
C LYS A 114 -6.15 13.47 7.24
N GLY A 115 -5.58 13.58 8.44
CA GLY A 115 -4.79 12.51 9.06
C GLY A 115 -3.44 12.22 8.40
N ARG A 116 -2.93 13.12 7.54
CA ARG A 116 -1.62 12.94 6.89
C ARG A 116 -0.51 13.53 7.74
N TYR A 117 0.22 12.65 8.43
CA TYR A 117 1.36 12.95 9.29
C TYR A 117 2.69 12.58 8.62
N ARG A 118 3.80 13.05 9.19
CA ARG A 118 5.16 12.67 8.78
C ARG A 118 5.72 11.50 9.58
N GLU A 119 5.16 11.26 10.76
CA GLU A 119 5.40 10.09 11.60
C GLU A 119 4.03 9.47 11.91
N PHE A 120 3.86 8.19 11.59
CA PHE A 120 2.62 7.45 11.87
C PHE A 120 2.89 5.95 11.98
N TYR A 121 1.96 5.21 12.58
CA TYR A 121 2.06 3.76 12.70
C TYR A 121 1.64 3.08 11.40
N GLN A 122 2.42 2.08 11.01
CA GLN A 122 1.98 0.99 10.15
C GLN A 122 1.83 -0.28 10.97
N SER A 123 0.96 -1.18 10.52
CA SER A 123 0.74 -2.48 11.12
C SER A 123 0.60 -3.48 9.99
N ASP A 124 1.70 -4.17 9.72
CA ASP A 124 1.89 -5.01 8.55
C ASP A 124 1.87 -6.47 8.96
N PHE A 125 1.20 -7.31 8.17
CA PHE A 125 1.18 -8.76 8.32
C PHE A 125 1.48 -9.41 6.98
N ASP A 126 2.49 -10.28 6.96
CA ASP A 126 3.10 -10.75 5.73
C ASP A 126 3.31 -12.27 5.80
N ILE A 127 3.00 -12.91 4.69
CA ILE A 127 3.24 -14.35 4.47
C ILE A 127 4.28 -14.47 3.37
N VAL A 128 5.45 -14.98 3.73
CA VAL A 128 6.63 -15.11 2.87
C VAL A 128 6.83 -16.58 2.54
N GLY A 129 7.12 -16.85 1.27
CA GLY A 129 7.46 -18.16 0.74
C GLY A 129 6.42 -18.72 -0.22
N GLU A 130 6.67 -19.92 -0.72
CA GLU A 130 5.78 -20.62 -1.64
C GLU A 130 4.73 -21.47 -0.89
N TYR A 131 3.47 -21.26 -1.26
CA TYR A 131 2.29 -21.94 -0.73
C TYR A 131 1.38 -22.38 -1.88
N ALA A 132 0.31 -23.10 -1.57
CA ALA A 132 -0.74 -23.41 -2.54
C ALA A 132 -1.28 -22.12 -3.18
N HIS A 133 -1.62 -22.20 -4.46
CA HIS A 133 -2.07 -21.07 -5.26
C HIS A 133 -3.20 -20.30 -4.54
N MET A 134 -3.02 -18.98 -4.41
CA MET A 134 -3.92 -18.03 -3.73
C MET A 134 -4.18 -18.26 -2.24
N ALA A 135 -3.58 -19.27 -1.60
CA ALA A 135 -3.87 -19.59 -0.21
C ALA A 135 -3.38 -18.49 0.75
N ALA A 136 -2.16 -17.99 0.52
CA ALA A 136 -1.60 -16.88 1.32
C ALA A 136 -2.39 -15.58 1.09
N ASP A 137 -2.68 -15.25 -0.17
CA ASP A 137 -3.46 -14.07 -0.56
C ASP A 137 -4.86 -14.07 0.06
N ALA A 138 -5.56 -15.21 0.02
CA ALA A 138 -6.86 -15.38 0.67
C ALA A 138 -6.77 -15.22 2.20
N GLU A 139 -5.69 -15.69 2.83
CA GLU A 139 -5.46 -15.49 4.26
C GLU A 139 -5.25 -14.01 4.61
N ILE A 140 -4.53 -13.24 3.77
CA ILE A 140 -4.37 -11.78 3.96
C ILE A 140 -5.73 -11.09 3.91
N VAL A 141 -6.56 -11.39 2.91
CA VAL A 141 -7.92 -10.81 2.79
C VAL A 141 -8.78 -11.21 3.99
N SER A 142 -8.76 -12.50 4.38
CA SER A 142 -9.49 -12.98 5.57
C SER A 142 -9.04 -12.30 6.85
N THR A 143 -7.73 -12.05 7.00
CA THR A 143 -7.15 -11.35 8.16
C THR A 143 -7.62 -9.89 8.20
N ALA A 144 -7.63 -9.21 7.04
CA ALA A 144 -8.19 -7.87 6.93
C ALA A 144 -9.68 -7.85 7.31
N CYS A 145 -10.49 -8.80 6.82
CA CYS A 145 -11.89 -8.93 7.24
C CYS A 145 -12.02 -9.09 8.75
N SER A 146 -11.25 -9.99 9.38
CA SER A 146 -11.29 -10.19 10.84
C SER A 146 -10.95 -8.93 11.62
N ILE A 147 -9.99 -8.12 11.15
CA ILE A 147 -9.65 -6.83 11.76
C ILE A 147 -10.83 -5.87 11.64
N LEU A 148 -11.38 -5.70 10.44
CA LEU A 148 -12.50 -4.77 10.20
C LEU A 148 -13.74 -5.18 11.00
N GLU A 149 -14.07 -6.46 11.04
CA GLU A 149 -15.17 -7.01 11.84
C GLU A 149 -14.97 -6.77 13.34
N ASN A 150 -13.76 -6.96 13.86
CA ASN A 150 -13.45 -6.76 15.28
C ASN A 150 -13.73 -5.31 15.74
N PHE A 151 -13.42 -4.33 14.89
CA PHE A 151 -13.66 -2.91 15.17
C PHE A 151 -15.00 -2.38 14.64
N SER A 152 -15.78 -3.19 13.91
CA SER A 152 -17.05 -2.75 13.31
C SER A 152 -18.01 -2.16 14.35
N LYS A 153 -18.07 -2.72 15.55
CA LYS A 153 -18.91 -2.23 16.66
C LYS A 153 -18.49 -0.85 17.20
N ASP A 154 -17.23 -0.44 16.99
CA ASP A 154 -16.72 0.87 17.38
C ASP A 154 -17.05 1.96 16.35
N VAL A 155 -17.53 1.58 15.16
CA VAL A 155 -17.91 2.49 14.09
C VAL A 155 -19.43 2.68 14.08
N PRO A 156 -19.94 3.94 14.02
CA PRO A 156 -21.38 4.20 13.89
C PRO A 156 -22.02 3.40 12.75
N ALA A 157 -23.23 2.87 12.96
CA ALA A 157 -23.89 1.96 12.01
C ALA A 157 -24.08 2.58 10.61
N ASP A 158 -24.29 3.89 10.53
CA ASP A 158 -24.38 4.66 9.28
C ASP A 158 -23.04 4.80 8.53
N ARG A 159 -21.93 4.40 9.15
CA ARG A 159 -20.55 4.50 8.62
C ARG A 159 -19.78 3.19 8.64
N ASN A 160 -20.44 2.09 8.97
CA ASN A 160 -19.82 0.77 9.15
C ASN A 160 -19.88 -0.11 7.89
N ALA A 161 -20.35 0.45 6.77
CA ALA A 161 -20.28 -0.22 5.48
C ALA A 161 -18.85 -0.19 4.95
N LEU A 162 -18.11 -1.28 5.16
CA LEU A 162 -16.73 -1.45 4.71
C LEU A 162 -16.68 -2.43 3.54
N TYR A 163 -15.81 -2.16 2.57
CA TYR A 163 -15.55 -3.05 1.44
C TYR A 163 -14.05 -3.14 1.17
N ILE A 164 -13.59 -4.31 0.79
CA ILE A 164 -12.22 -4.54 0.32
C ILE A 164 -12.26 -4.52 -1.20
N ARG A 165 -11.54 -3.58 -1.81
CA ARG A 165 -11.35 -3.56 -3.27
C ARG A 165 -10.21 -4.50 -3.63
N ILE A 166 -10.47 -5.45 -4.52
CA ILE A 166 -9.48 -6.41 -5.01
C ILE A 166 -9.24 -6.13 -6.49
N ASN A 167 -7.97 -6.15 -6.89
CA ASN A 167 -7.54 -6.06 -8.28
C ASN A 167 -6.29 -6.93 -8.46
N HIS A 168 -5.93 -7.24 -9.71
CA HIS A 168 -4.75 -8.02 -10.04
C HIS A 168 -3.83 -7.24 -10.98
N LYS A 169 -2.54 -7.17 -10.66
CA LYS A 169 -1.57 -6.39 -11.45
C LYS A 169 -1.52 -6.82 -12.92
N LYS A 170 -1.60 -8.12 -13.20
CA LYS A 170 -1.64 -8.63 -14.58
C LYS A 170 -2.89 -8.22 -15.36
N LEU A 171 -4.03 -7.93 -14.70
CA LEU A 171 -5.20 -7.35 -15.39
C LEU A 171 -4.94 -5.90 -15.78
N VAL A 172 -4.22 -5.15 -14.94
CA VAL A 172 -3.79 -3.78 -15.27
C VAL A 172 -2.79 -3.82 -16.43
N ASP A 173 -1.85 -4.76 -16.43
CA ASP A 173 -0.91 -4.92 -17.55
C ASP A 173 -1.62 -5.29 -18.85
N SER A 174 -2.58 -6.21 -18.78
CA SER A 174 -3.42 -6.54 -19.93
C SER A 174 -4.28 -5.36 -20.40
N LEU A 175 -4.76 -4.53 -19.48
CA LEU A 175 -5.50 -3.32 -19.84
C LEU A 175 -4.61 -2.36 -20.65
N MET A 176 -3.38 -2.12 -20.18
CA MET A 176 -2.42 -1.27 -20.89
C MET A 176 -2.12 -1.81 -22.28
N GLU A 177 -1.91 -3.13 -22.41
CA GLU A 177 -1.66 -3.80 -23.69
C GLU A 177 -2.83 -3.65 -24.66
N VAL A 178 -4.05 -3.99 -24.22
CA VAL A 178 -5.27 -3.93 -25.05
C VAL A 178 -5.58 -2.51 -25.49
N CYS A 179 -5.33 -1.51 -24.63
CA CYS A 179 -5.55 -0.11 -24.95
C CYS A 179 -4.38 0.51 -25.74
N GLY A 180 -3.36 -0.25 -26.12
CA GLY A 180 -2.24 0.26 -26.93
C GLY A 180 -1.32 1.23 -26.19
N VAL A 181 -1.27 1.18 -24.86
CA VAL A 181 -0.36 1.99 -24.06
C VAL A 181 1.06 1.47 -24.22
N ASP A 182 1.97 2.34 -24.63
CA ASP A 182 3.40 2.00 -24.73
C ASP A 182 3.94 1.52 -23.36
N LYS A 183 4.76 0.48 -23.36
CA LYS A 183 5.30 -0.12 -22.12
C LYS A 183 6.08 0.88 -21.27
N SER A 184 6.74 1.87 -21.88
CA SER A 184 7.45 2.95 -21.17
C SER A 184 6.49 3.88 -20.41
N LEU A 185 5.22 3.95 -20.83
CA LEU A 185 4.19 4.79 -20.23
C LEU A 185 3.32 4.05 -19.21
N ALA A 186 3.41 2.71 -19.10
CA ALA A 186 2.57 1.91 -18.21
C ALA A 186 2.61 2.37 -16.74
N GLY A 187 3.79 2.72 -16.22
CA GLY A 187 3.94 3.28 -14.86
C GLY A 187 3.30 4.66 -14.70
N PRO A 188 3.67 5.66 -15.52
CA PRO A 188 3.04 6.98 -15.52
C PRO A 188 1.51 6.93 -15.66
N ILE A 189 0.98 6.12 -16.59
CA ILE A 189 -0.46 5.99 -16.82
C ILE A 189 -1.14 5.26 -15.66
N GLY A 190 -0.54 4.19 -15.14
CA GLY A 190 -1.04 3.52 -13.93
C GLY A 190 -1.16 4.46 -12.73
N SER A 191 -0.19 5.37 -12.56
CA SER A 191 -0.24 6.42 -11.54
C SER A 191 -1.37 7.44 -11.75
N ALA A 192 -1.77 7.70 -13.00
CA ALA A 192 -2.92 8.55 -13.27
C ALA A 192 -4.24 7.81 -12.94
N ILE A 193 -4.35 6.53 -13.32
CA ILE A 193 -5.52 5.68 -13.02
C ILE A 193 -5.76 5.57 -11.51
N ASP A 194 -4.69 5.46 -10.70
CA ASP A 194 -4.80 5.40 -9.23
C ASP A 194 -5.55 6.60 -8.63
N LYS A 195 -5.55 7.76 -9.30
CA LYS A 195 -6.21 8.98 -8.84
C LYS A 195 -7.72 9.02 -9.09
N LEU A 196 -8.30 8.02 -9.78
CA LEU A 196 -9.75 7.93 -10.03
C LEU A 196 -10.58 7.78 -8.75
N ASP A 197 -9.94 7.42 -7.63
CA ASP A 197 -10.59 7.39 -6.32
C ASP A 197 -10.83 8.78 -5.73
N LYS A 198 -10.11 9.80 -6.21
CA LYS A 198 -10.08 11.17 -5.67
C LYS A 198 -10.47 12.24 -6.70
N LEU A 199 -10.22 12.00 -7.98
CA LEU A 199 -10.40 12.97 -9.06
C LEU A 199 -11.47 12.51 -10.06
N PRO A 200 -12.21 13.44 -10.69
CA PRO A 200 -13.10 13.14 -11.80
C PRO A 200 -12.34 12.53 -12.99
N TRP A 201 -13.05 11.72 -13.79
CA TRP A 201 -12.49 11.09 -14.99
C TRP A 201 -11.79 12.10 -15.92
N GLU A 202 -12.37 13.27 -16.14
CA GLU A 202 -11.80 14.24 -17.10
C GLU A 202 -10.43 14.80 -16.67
N GLU A 203 -10.22 14.96 -15.35
CA GLU A 203 -8.91 15.37 -14.83
C GLU A 203 -7.86 14.26 -14.99
N VAL A 204 -8.27 13.00 -14.76
CA VAL A 204 -7.41 11.84 -14.93
C VAL A 204 -7.08 11.61 -16.42
N ALA A 205 -8.07 11.75 -17.30
CA ALA A 205 -7.90 11.67 -18.75
C ALA A 205 -6.91 12.70 -19.27
N GLU A 206 -7.03 13.95 -18.82
CA GLU A 206 -6.10 15.02 -19.18
C GLU A 206 -4.68 14.75 -18.66
N GLU A 207 -4.54 14.18 -17.46
CA GLU A 207 -3.24 13.77 -16.95
C GLU A 207 -2.62 12.65 -17.80
N MET A 208 -3.41 11.66 -18.23
CA MET A 208 -2.95 10.59 -19.11
C MET A 208 -2.47 11.14 -20.46
N ARG A 209 -3.20 12.08 -21.06
CA ARG A 209 -2.79 12.77 -22.30
C ARG A 209 -1.46 13.50 -22.14
N LYS A 210 -1.31 14.26 -21.06
CA LYS A 210 -0.05 14.97 -20.75
C LYS A 210 1.14 14.02 -20.56
N LYS A 211 0.87 12.80 -20.11
CA LYS A 211 1.86 11.73 -19.97
C LYS A 211 2.10 10.94 -21.27
N GLY A 212 1.41 11.26 -22.35
CA GLY A 212 1.63 10.69 -23.68
C GLY A 212 0.69 9.54 -24.08
N ALA A 213 -0.39 9.29 -23.35
CA ALA A 213 -1.43 8.36 -23.83
C ALA A 213 -2.16 8.94 -25.06
N THR A 214 -2.48 8.08 -26.03
CA THR A 214 -3.32 8.45 -27.19
C THR A 214 -4.79 8.55 -26.77
N GLU A 215 -5.62 9.20 -27.59
CA GLU A 215 -7.06 9.28 -27.31
C GLU A 215 -7.71 7.89 -27.31
N GLU A 216 -7.30 7.01 -28.22
CA GLU A 216 -7.80 5.63 -28.29
C GLU A 216 -7.50 4.87 -27.00
N ALA A 217 -6.31 5.07 -26.42
CA ALA A 217 -5.93 4.46 -25.16
C ALA A 217 -6.77 4.99 -24.00
N VAL A 218 -6.98 6.31 -23.94
CA VAL A 218 -7.79 6.97 -22.91
C VAL A 218 -9.24 6.50 -22.96
N GLU A 219 -9.83 6.42 -24.15
CA GLU A 219 -11.21 5.92 -24.36
C GLU A 219 -11.34 4.44 -24.00
N GLY A 220 -10.39 3.61 -24.42
CA GLY A 220 -10.36 2.19 -24.07
C GLY A 220 -10.27 1.97 -22.56
N ILE A 221 -9.38 2.71 -21.88
CA ILE A 221 -9.25 2.66 -20.42
C ILE A 221 -10.58 3.04 -19.76
N LYS A 222 -11.27 4.08 -20.25
CA LYS A 222 -12.57 4.54 -19.74
C LYS A 222 -13.60 3.41 -19.69
N GLU A 223 -13.69 2.60 -20.75
CA GLU A 223 -14.63 1.48 -20.83
C GLU A 223 -14.32 0.44 -19.75
N PHE A 224 -13.05 0.05 -19.61
CA PHE A 224 -12.68 -1.03 -18.70
C PHE A 224 -12.75 -0.65 -17.22
N ILE A 225 -12.37 0.58 -16.85
CA ILE A 225 -12.41 1.00 -15.43
C ILE A 225 -13.84 1.08 -14.86
N GLN A 226 -14.86 1.12 -15.73
CA GLN A 226 -16.25 1.09 -15.33
C GLN A 226 -16.72 -0.31 -14.92
N ILE A 227 -15.98 -1.35 -15.31
CA ILE A 227 -16.27 -2.74 -14.98
C ILE A 227 -15.87 -2.99 -13.51
N LYS A 228 -16.85 -2.89 -12.63
CA LYS A 228 -16.69 -3.11 -11.18
C LYS A 228 -17.86 -3.95 -10.64
N GLY A 229 -17.58 -4.80 -9.67
CA GLY A 229 -18.60 -5.64 -9.05
C GLY A 229 -18.01 -6.63 -8.06
N SER A 230 -18.87 -7.52 -7.57
CA SER A 230 -18.47 -8.72 -6.83
C SER A 230 -17.99 -9.81 -7.81
N PHE A 231 -18.03 -11.08 -7.42
CA PHE A 231 -17.50 -12.20 -8.22
C PHE A 231 -18.05 -12.32 -9.65
N ASN A 232 -19.27 -11.84 -9.92
CA ASN A 232 -19.84 -11.85 -11.28
C ASN A 232 -19.03 -11.02 -12.28
N VAL A 233 -18.20 -10.09 -11.81
CA VAL A 233 -17.31 -9.32 -12.69
C VAL A 233 -16.30 -10.22 -13.40
N LEU A 234 -15.91 -11.34 -12.78
CA LEU A 234 -14.88 -12.23 -13.33
C LEU A 234 -15.31 -12.90 -14.64
N SER A 235 -16.59 -13.29 -14.78
CA SER A 235 -17.09 -13.83 -16.04
C SER A 235 -17.10 -12.78 -17.14
N VAL A 236 -17.49 -11.54 -16.81
CA VAL A 236 -17.44 -10.41 -17.75
C VAL A 236 -16.00 -10.15 -18.20
N LEU A 237 -15.04 -10.12 -17.27
CA LEU A 237 -13.64 -9.91 -17.60
C LEU A 237 -13.06 -11.02 -18.48
N LYS A 238 -13.47 -12.28 -18.26
CA LYS A 238 -13.06 -13.42 -19.11
C LYS A 238 -13.54 -13.26 -20.55
N GLU A 239 -14.70 -12.67 -20.79
CA GLU A 239 -15.23 -12.46 -22.14
C GLU A 239 -14.64 -11.24 -22.86
N LYS A 240 -14.09 -10.28 -22.10
CA LYS A 240 -13.47 -9.07 -22.62
C LYS A 240 -12.05 -9.34 -23.13
N SER A 241 -11.57 -8.45 -24.01
CA SER A 241 -10.21 -8.54 -24.57
C SER A 241 -9.11 -8.59 -23.51
N ILE A 242 -9.28 -7.91 -22.37
CA ILE A 242 -8.31 -7.97 -21.27
C ILE A 242 -8.23 -9.34 -20.60
N GLY A 243 -9.27 -10.17 -20.68
CA GLY A 243 -9.24 -11.55 -20.18
C GLY A 243 -8.66 -12.55 -21.19
N GLN A 244 -8.40 -12.11 -22.43
CA GLN A 244 -7.95 -12.97 -23.51
C GLN A 244 -6.44 -12.92 -23.75
N THR A 245 -5.76 -11.91 -23.21
CA THR A 245 -4.28 -11.83 -23.20
C THR A 245 -3.69 -12.94 -22.32
N GLU A 246 -2.39 -13.20 -22.49
CA GLU A 246 -1.67 -14.16 -21.64
C GLU A 246 -1.74 -13.75 -20.16
N SER A 247 -1.39 -12.49 -19.85
CA SER A 247 -1.46 -11.92 -18.51
C SER A 247 -2.88 -11.93 -17.92
N GLY A 248 -3.89 -11.66 -18.74
CA GLY A 248 -5.29 -11.68 -18.36
C GLY A 248 -5.79 -13.08 -17.98
N LYS A 249 -5.44 -14.09 -18.78
CA LYS A 249 -5.77 -15.49 -18.50
C LYS A 249 -5.14 -15.97 -17.20
N GLU A 250 -3.88 -15.64 -16.98
CA GLU A 250 -3.18 -15.98 -15.73
C GLU A 250 -3.79 -15.30 -14.51
N ALA A 251 -4.32 -14.09 -14.64
CA ALA A 251 -4.95 -13.36 -13.55
C ALA A 251 -6.35 -13.91 -13.17
N LEU A 252 -7.03 -14.55 -14.13
CA LEU A 252 -8.42 -15.01 -14.01
C LEU A 252 -8.54 -16.54 -13.88
N ALA A 253 -7.40 -17.24 -13.87
CA ALA A 253 -7.27 -18.67 -13.60
C ALA A 253 -7.55 -18.96 -12.13
#